data_AF-A0A2V7E2X0-F1
#
_entry.id   AF-A0A2V7E2X0-F1
#
_cell.length_a   1.000
_cell.length_b   1.000
_cell.length_c   1.000
_cell.angle_alpha   90.00
_cell.angle_beta   90.00
_cell.angle_gamma   90.00
#
_symmetry.space_group_name_H-M   'P 1'
#
loop_
_entity.id
_entity.type
_entity.pdbx_description
1 polymer ?
#
loop_
_entity_poly.entity_id
_entity_poly.type
_entity_poly.pdbx_seq_one_letter_code
_entity_poly.pdbx_strand_id
1 'polypeptide(L)'
;MERTSGRVDKWHEKKCEYLAGLADRGISATLGSRRGARWASTPIGVIGILGASEHPAGNHWWFGVRENEFREHQAIGLILLCESGHDVLDFGLTADRLLELLPRLGADRRSGERKLNLVRRGERYLLQIPGESPVDVTDARHEVEWLAGSGDPAASATSARHRSPQVSAAAETRHFFAQVKGGVLKPLDPVDLQDGEILLVEARRVATAPGHASVRRIVAAGGPSALPRDFAARHDVYAHGASPR
;
A
#
# COMPACT_ATOMS: atom_id res chain seq x y z
N MET A 1 19.86 26.78 -8.90
CA MET A 1 18.80 26.28 -7.99
C MET A 1 17.46 26.24 -8.75
N GLU A 2 17.42 25.57 -9.92
CA GLU A 2 16.35 25.73 -10.96
C GLU A 2 15.70 24.42 -11.43
N ARG A 3 16.03 23.27 -10.83
CA ARG A 3 15.60 21.95 -11.36
C ARG A 3 14.14 21.56 -11.03
N THR A 4 13.47 22.27 -10.14
CA THR A 4 12.12 21.92 -9.67
C THR A 4 11.00 22.48 -10.57
N SER A 5 11.21 23.64 -11.21
CA SER A 5 10.16 24.30 -12.01
C SER A 5 9.79 23.50 -13.27
N GLY A 6 10.79 23.06 -14.05
CA GLY A 6 10.53 22.31 -15.30
C GLY A 6 9.93 20.92 -15.11
N ARG A 7 10.15 20.27 -13.95
CA ARG A 7 9.59 18.92 -13.66
C ARG A 7 8.12 18.98 -13.26
N VAL A 8 7.71 20.05 -12.57
CA VAL A 8 6.31 20.29 -12.19
C VAL A 8 5.47 20.59 -13.44
N ASP A 9 6.03 21.38 -14.37
CA ASP A 9 5.37 21.71 -15.63
C ASP A 9 5.15 20.46 -16.50
N LYS A 10 6.19 19.62 -16.66
CA LYS A 10 6.11 18.35 -17.42
C LYS A 10 5.02 17.41 -16.90
N TRP A 11 4.92 17.23 -15.59
CA TRP A 11 3.90 16.32 -15.02
C TRP A 11 2.50 16.91 -15.06
N HIS A 12 2.35 18.23 -15.05
CA HIS A 12 1.04 18.85 -15.23
C HIS A 12 0.52 18.60 -16.64
N GLU A 13 1.36 18.83 -17.66
CA GLU A 13 1.06 18.54 -19.07
C GLU A 13 0.68 17.07 -19.28
N LYS A 14 1.52 16.13 -18.81
CA LYS A 14 1.24 14.69 -18.91
C LYS A 14 -0.08 14.26 -18.26
N LYS A 15 -0.46 14.88 -17.14
CA LYS A 15 -1.76 14.61 -16.50
C LYS A 15 -2.92 15.14 -17.34
N CYS A 16 -2.78 16.34 -17.91
CA CYS A 16 -3.79 16.90 -18.80
C CYS A 16 -3.94 16.03 -20.07
N GLU A 17 -2.85 15.59 -20.68
CA GLU A 17 -2.85 14.66 -21.83
C GLU A 17 -3.53 13.34 -21.47
N TYR A 18 -3.17 12.75 -20.32
CA TYR A 18 -3.79 11.52 -19.85
C TYR A 18 -5.31 11.67 -19.64
N LEU A 19 -5.75 12.76 -19.00
CA LEU A 19 -7.17 13.03 -18.81
C LEU A 19 -7.92 13.29 -20.12
N ALA A 20 -7.27 13.94 -21.09
CA ALA A 20 -7.85 14.09 -22.43
C ALA A 20 -8.05 12.72 -23.09
N GLY A 21 -7.08 11.80 -22.97
CA GLY A 21 -7.23 10.42 -23.46
C GLY A 21 -8.29 9.60 -22.72
N LEU A 22 -8.58 9.91 -21.45
CA LEU A 22 -9.71 9.31 -20.74
C LEU A 22 -11.07 9.76 -21.30
N ALA A 23 -11.16 10.96 -21.86
CA ALA A 23 -12.39 11.45 -22.48
C ALA A 23 -12.79 10.60 -23.70
N ASP A 24 -11.81 10.08 -24.46
CA ASP A 24 -12.04 9.15 -25.57
C ASP A 24 -12.64 7.81 -25.09
N ARG A 25 -12.47 7.48 -23.80
CA ARG A 25 -13.07 6.32 -23.13
C ARG A 25 -14.39 6.65 -22.43
N GLY A 26 -14.94 7.85 -22.65
CA GLY A 26 -16.17 8.32 -22.01
C GLY A 26 -16.00 8.78 -20.55
N ILE A 27 -14.77 8.92 -20.05
CA ILE A 27 -14.49 9.35 -18.69
C ILE A 27 -14.12 10.84 -18.71
N SER A 28 -15.02 11.69 -18.22
CA SER A 28 -14.75 13.12 -18.08
C SER A 28 -14.06 13.42 -16.76
N ALA A 29 -12.92 14.12 -16.81
CA ALA A 29 -12.23 14.58 -15.62
C ALA A 29 -11.51 15.91 -15.88
N THR A 30 -11.53 16.80 -14.90
CA THR A 30 -10.91 18.14 -14.98
C THR A 30 -9.85 18.28 -13.90
N LEU A 31 -8.59 18.43 -14.29
CA LEU A 31 -7.48 18.69 -13.37
C LEU A 31 -7.60 20.09 -12.76
N GLY A 32 -7.25 20.24 -11.48
CA GLY A 32 -7.16 21.56 -10.85
C GLY A 32 -6.24 22.53 -11.60
N SER A 33 -6.60 23.82 -11.61
CA SER A 33 -5.96 24.87 -12.42
C SER A 33 -4.52 25.25 -12.00
N ARG A 34 -4.05 24.76 -10.85
CA ARG A 34 -2.70 25.04 -10.35
C ARG A 34 -1.68 24.12 -11.03
N ARG A 35 -0.52 24.67 -11.39
CA ARG A 35 0.63 23.87 -11.84
C ARG A 35 0.98 22.81 -10.80
N GLY A 36 1.19 21.58 -11.26
CA GLY A 36 1.42 20.44 -10.37
C GLY A 36 0.19 19.96 -9.61
N ALA A 37 -1.03 20.38 -9.99
CA ALA A 37 -2.26 19.88 -9.40
C ALA A 37 -2.25 18.34 -9.32
N ARG A 38 -2.72 17.86 -8.17
CA ARG A 38 -2.75 16.44 -7.81
C ARG A 38 -4.15 15.89 -7.77
N TRP A 39 -5.16 16.74 -7.89
CA TRP A 39 -6.57 16.39 -7.74
C TRP A 39 -7.32 16.82 -8.99
N ALA A 40 -8.21 15.94 -9.46
CA ALA A 40 -9.10 16.18 -10.58
C ALA A 40 -10.54 15.88 -10.15
N SER A 41 -11.48 16.66 -10.67
CA SER A 41 -12.91 16.44 -10.46
C SER A 41 -13.48 15.61 -11.61
N THR A 42 -14.32 14.64 -11.29
CA THR A 42 -15.09 13.81 -12.23
C THR A 42 -16.59 13.95 -11.91
N PRO A 43 -17.51 13.55 -12.80
CA PRO A 43 -18.95 13.56 -12.51
C PRO A 43 -19.35 12.78 -11.26
N ILE A 44 -18.61 11.74 -10.89
CA ILE A 44 -18.93 10.84 -9.77
C ILE A 44 -18.11 11.13 -8.50
N GLY A 45 -17.15 12.06 -8.55
CA GLY A 45 -16.34 12.41 -7.37
C GLY A 45 -14.95 12.96 -7.71
N VAL A 46 -14.13 13.12 -6.68
CA VAL A 46 -12.76 13.63 -6.79
C VAL A 46 -11.76 12.46 -6.88
N ILE A 47 -10.80 12.56 -7.79
CA ILE A 47 -9.68 11.61 -7.88
C ILE A 47 -8.35 12.31 -7.65
N GLY A 48 -7.40 11.59 -7.05
CA GLY A 48 -6.01 12.03 -7.06
C GLY A 48 -5.26 11.45 -8.26
N ILE A 49 -4.40 12.23 -8.89
CA ILE A 49 -3.56 11.81 -10.02
C ILE A 49 -2.11 12.13 -9.66
N LEU A 50 -1.33 11.08 -9.44
CA LEU A 50 0.06 11.17 -8.99
C LEU A 50 0.98 10.69 -10.10
N GLY A 51 2.01 11.48 -10.43
CA GLY A 51 2.97 11.15 -11.47
C GLY A 51 4.36 10.91 -10.91
N ALA A 52 5.02 9.85 -11.35
CA ALA A 52 6.40 9.56 -11.00
C ALA A 52 7.17 8.99 -12.20
N SER A 53 8.43 9.40 -12.33
CA SER A 53 9.36 8.81 -13.31
C SER A 53 10.06 7.61 -12.69
N GLU A 54 10.38 6.61 -13.50
CA GLU A 54 11.11 5.42 -13.07
C GLU A 54 12.41 5.80 -12.38
N HIS A 55 12.68 5.15 -11.25
CA HIS A 55 13.91 5.41 -10.50
C HIS A 55 15.14 4.93 -11.29
N PRO A 56 16.27 5.65 -11.27
CA PRO A 56 17.49 5.28 -12.02
C PRO A 56 18.05 3.90 -11.67
N ALA A 57 17.81 3.42 -10.44
CA ALA A 57 18.17 2.06 -9.99
C ALA A 57 17.22 0.95 -10.53
N GLY A 58 16.24 1.32 -11.35
CA GLY A 58 15.43 0.42 -12.17
C GLY A 58 14.19 -0.16 -11.48
N ASN A 59 13.13 -0.31 -12.29
CA ASN A 59 11.91 -1.07 -12.03
C ASN A 59 11.04 -0.59 -10.86
N HIS A 60 11.09 0.69 -10.48
CA HIS A 60 10.17 1.19 -9.46
C HIS A 60 9.87 2.69 -9.55
N TRP A 61 8.73 3.07 -8.97
CA TRP A 61 8.18 4.42 -8.93
C TRP A 61 7.74 4.78 -7.52
N TRP A 62 8.03 6.02 -7.10
CA TRP A 62 7.67 6.51 -5.77
C TRP A 62 6.64 7.62 -5.86
N PHE A 63 5.54 7.45 -5.15
CA PHE A 63 4.51 8.46 -4.97
C PHE A 63 4.40 8.79 -3.49
N GLY A 64 4.17 10.06 -3.17
CA GLY A 64 3.74 10.46 -1.83
C GLY A 64 2.24 10.73 -1.88
N VAL A 65 1.50 10.37 -0.84
CA VAL A 65 0.10 10.80 -0.65
C VAL A 65 -0.11 11.13 0.81
N ARG A 66 -0.82 12.23 1.08
CA ARG A 66 -1.24 12.60 2.43
C ARG A 66 -2.62 12.04 2.68
N GLU A 67 -2.73 11.22 3.71
CA GLU A 67 -4.00 10.60 4.06
C GLU A 67 -5.06 11.63 4.45
N ASN A 68 -4.67 12.70 5.15
CA ASN A 68 -5.59 13.79 5.49
C ASN A 68 -6.13 14.48 4.23
N GLU A 69 -5.28 14.83 3.25
CA GLU A 69 -5.75 15.43 2.00
C GLU A 69 -6.67 14.48 1.24
N PHE A 70 -6.36 13.18 1.19
CA PHE A 70 -7.20 12.17 0.57
C PHE A 70 -8.61 12.11 1.20
N ARG A 71 -8.68 12.18 2.54
CA ARG A 71 -9.93 12.19 3.30
C ARG A 71 -10.69 13.51 3.17
N GLU A 72 -10.00 14.64 3.23
CA GLU A 72 -10.58 15.99 3.09
C GLU A 72 -11.24 16.17 1.72
N HIS A 73 -10.61 15.65 0.67
CA HIS A 73 -11.17 15.65 -0.68
C HIS A 73 -12.27 14.61 -0.91
N GLN A 74 -12.53 13.73 0.06
CA GLN A 74 -13.43 12.57 -0.09
C GLN A 74 -13.14 11.80 -1.39
N ALA A 75 -11.86 11.59 -1.67
CA ALA A 75 -11.44 11.09 -2.97
C ALA A 75 -11.92 9.65 -3.18
N ILE A 76 -12.51 9.39 -4.35
CA ILE A 76 -13.05 8.07 -4.73
C ILE A 76 -11.95 7.11 -5.22
N GLY A 77 -10.72 7.61 -5.42
CA GLY A 77 -9.56 6.80 -5.75
C GLY A 77 -8.33 7.63 -6.12
N LEU A 78 -7.25 6.93 -6.46
CA LEU A 78 -6.01 7.49 -7.03
C LEU A 78 -5.68 6.82 -8.35
N ILE A 79 -5.15 7.60 -9.28
CA ILE A 79 -4.48 7.12 -10.49
C ILE A 79 -2.98 7.37 -10.34
N LEU A 80 -2.19 6.32 -10.44
CA LEU A 80 -0.73 6.39 -10.43
C LEU A 80 -0.20 6.34 -11.86
N LEU A 81 0.40 7.43 -12.32
CA LEU A 81 1.04 7.54 -13.63
C LEU A 81 2.55 7.26 -13.49
N CYS A 82 2.99 6.16 -14.09
CA CYS A 82 4.34 5.63 -14.03
C CYS A 82 5.04 5.83 -15.37
N GLU A 83 5.94 6.81 -15.47
CA GLU A 83 6.74 7.03 -16.67
C GLU A 83 7.92 6.04 -16.71
N SER A 84 8.03 5.24 -17.78
CA SER A 84 9.09 4.27 -18.06
C SER A 84 9.58 4.46 -19.49
N GLY A 85 10.76 5.07 -19.67
CA GLY A 85 11.24 5.45 -21.00
C GLY A 85 10.30 6.43 -21.69
N HIS A 86 9.73 6.01 -22.84
CA HIS A 86 8.77 6.80 -23.62
C HIS A 86 7.31 6.55 -23.25
N ASP A 87 7.03 5.51 -22.46
CA ASP A 87 5.68 5.09 -22.11
C ASP A 87 5.25 5.64 -20.74
N VAL A 88 3.95 5.83 -20.58
CA VAL A 88 3.31 6.12 -19.28
C VAL A 88 2.29 5.03 -19.01
N LEU A 89 2.52 4.27 -17.94
CA LEU A 89 1.57 3.28 -17.44
C LEU A 89 0.67 3.93 -16.39
N ASP A 90 -0.61 3.58 -16.37
CA ASP A 90 -1.56 4.02 -15.35
C ASP A 90 -2.08 2.86 -14.50
N PHE A 91 -2.26 3.14 -13.21
CA PHE A 91 -2.84 2.21 -12.23
C PHE A 91 -3.94 2.90 -11.45
N GLY A 92 -5.18 2.44 -11.59
CA GLY A 92 -6.33 2.97 -10.85
C GLY A 92 -6.57 2.19 -9.56
N LEU A 93 -6.46 2.88 -8.43
CA LEU A 93 -6.71 2.33 -7.11
C LEU A 93 -7.95 2.99 -6.52
N THR A 94 -8.99 2.21 -6.23
CA THR A 94 -10.22 2.70 -5.60
C THR A 94 -9.95 3.15 -4.17
N ALA A 95 -10.85 3.99 -3.65
CA ALA A 95 -10.77 4.45 -2.26
C ALA A 95 -10.69 3.30 -1.26
N ASP A 96 -11.50 2.25 -1.43
CA ASP A 96 -11.51 1.08 -0.53
C ASP A 96 -10.13 0.41 -0.47
N ARG A 97 -9.54 0.14 -1.64
CA ARG A 97 -8.20 -0.46 -1.74
C ARG A 97 -7.14 0.45 -1.12
N LEU A 98 -7.25 1.76 -1.29
CA LEU A 98 -6.31 2.72 -0.70
C LEU A 98 -6.48 2.84 0.82
N LEU A 99 -7.70 2.88 1.33
CA LEU A 99 -7.97 2.97 2.76
C LEU A 99 -7.50 1.70 3.50
N GLU A 100 -7.49 0.55 2.84
CA GLU A 100 -6.84 -0.66 3.35
C GLU A 100 -5.30 -0.55 3.34
N LEU A 101 -4.72 0.01 2.27
CA LEU A 101 -3.26 0.06 2.08
C LEU A 101 -2.57 1.16 2.86
N LEU A 102 -3.15 2.36 2.92
CA LEU A 102 -2.51 3.55 3.48
C LEU A 102 -2.07 3.35 4.93
N PRO A 103 -2.89 2.82 5.87
CA PRO A 103 -2.47 2.64 7.26
C PRO A 103 -1.18 1.82 7.40
N ARG A 104 -0.98 0.84 6.51
CA ARG A 104 0.17 -0.08 6.46
C ARG A 104 1.44 0.57 5.88
N LEU A 105 1.27 1.65 5.11
CA LEU A 105 2.37 2.44 4.57
C LEU A 105 2.81 3.45 5.63
N GLY A 106 3.94 3.19 6.30
CA GLY A 106 4.49 4.12 7.30
C GLY A 106 4.52 5.57 6.80
N ALA A 107 4.08 6.50 7.64
CA ALA A 107 4.09 7.92 7.31
C ALA A 107 5.51 8.50 7.46
N ASP A 108 5.91 9.32 6.50
CA ASP A 108 7.13 10.11 6.61
C ASP A 108 6.96 11.15 7.73
N ARG A 109 7.85 11.09 8.72
CA ARG A 109 7.76 11.92 9.94
C ARG A 109 7.84 13.42 9.69
N ARG A 110 8.38 13.86 8.54
CA ARG A 110 8.55 15.29 8.22
C ARG A 110 7.38 15.85 7.39
N SER A 111 6.90 15.08 6.43
CA SER A 111 5.91 15.53 5.45
C SER A 111 4.49 15.03 5.71
N GLY A 112 4.33 14.05 6.60
CA GLY A 112 3.07 13.33 6.82
C GLY A 112 2.65 12.48 5.62
N GLU A 113 3.49 12.39 4.58
CA GLU A 113 3.18 11.61 3.38
C GLU A 113 3.41 10.13 3.63
N ARG A 114 2.46 9.31 3.21
CA ARG A 114 2.63 7.88 3.05
C ARG A 114 3.21 7.61 1.67
N LYS A 115 4.28 6.81 1.60
CA LYS A 115 5.00 6.54 0.36
C LYS A 115 4.48 5.26 -0.29
N LEU A 116 3.91 5.41 -1.48
CA LEU A 116 3.56 4.29 -2.35
C LEU A 116 4.79 3.97 -3.21
N ASN A 117 5.39 2.81 -2.99
CA ASN A 117 6.52 2.32 -3.77
C ASN A 117 6.05 1.18 -4.67
N LEU A 118 5.80 1.48 -5.94
CA LEU A 118 5.39 0.50 -6.94
C LEU A 118 6.62 -0.08 -7.61
N VAL A 119 6.77 -1.41 -7.60
CA VAL A 119 7.92 -2.12 -8.17
C VAL A 119 7.44 -3.08 -9.26
N ARG A 120 8.07 -3.04 -10.43
CA ARG A 120 7.88 -4.04 -11.51
C ARG A 120 8.78 -5.25 -11.26
N ARG A 121 8.23 -6.46 -11.31
CA ARG A 121 8.96 -7.74 -11.23
C ARG A 121 8.44 -8.68 -12.31
N GLY A 122 9.14 -8.72 -13.45
CA GLY A 122 8.62 -9.35 -14.66
C GLY A 122 7.31 -8.66 -15.08
N GLU A 123 6.26 -9.45 -15.30
CA GLU A 123 4.93 -8.96 -15.66
C GLU A 123 4.11 -8.42 -14.48
N ARG A 124 4.61 -8.54 -13.24
CA ARG A 124 3.87 -8.16 -12.03
C ARG A 124 4.25 -6.77 -11.55
N TYR A 125 3.26 -6.06 -11.01
CA TYR A 125 3.42 -4.75 -10.38
C TYR A 125 3.04 -4.84 -8.91
N LEU A 126 3.99 -4.57 -8.02
CA LEU A 126 3.88 -4.83 -6.60
C LEU A 126 4.05 -3.54 -5.79
N LEU A 127 3.05 -3.18 -4.99
CA LEU A 127 3.21 -2.15 -3.97
C LEU A 127 3.98 -2.72 -2.78
N GLN A 128 5.13 -2.13 -2.48
CA GLN A 128 5.94 -2.53 -1.32
C GLN A 128 5.32 -1.96 -0.04
N ILE A 129 5.03 -2.85 0.90
CA ILE A 129 4.57 -2.48 2.24
C ILE A 129 5.71 -2.75 3.23
N PRO A 130 6.19 -1.74 3.98
CA PRO A 130 7.30 -1.93 4.92
C PRO A 130 6.97 -3.00 5.97
N GLY A 131 7.79 -4.06 6.01
CA GLY A 131 7.64 -5.14 7.01
C GLY A 131 6.59 -6.19 6.67
N GLU A 132 5.94 -6.11 5.51
CA GLU A 132 4.89 -7.03 5.08
C GLU A 132 5.13 -7.57 3.66
N SER A 133 4.33 -8.55 3.25
CA SER A 133 4.31 -9.03 1.87
C SER A 133 3.86 -7.92 0.92
N PRO A 134 4.54 -7.73 -0.23
CA PRO A 134 4.09 -6.78 -1.23
C PRO A 134 2.68 -7.11 -1.72
N VAL A 135 1.87 -6.08 -1.94
CA VAL A 135 0.53 -6.22 -2.49
C VAL A 135 0.64 -6.20 -4.01
N ASP A 136 0.13 -7.23 -4.67
CA ASP A 136 0.02 -7.25 -6.12
C ASP A 136 -1.07 -6.29 -6.57
N VAL A 137 -0.74 -5.41 -7.51
CA VAL A 137 -1.63 -4.44 -8.15
C VAL A 137 -1.59 -4.53 -9.66
N THR A 138 -1.15 -5.67 -10.21
CA THR A 138 -1.11 -5.92 -11.65
C THR A 138 -2.50 -5.78 -12.28
N ASP A 139 -3.54 -6.21 -11.56
CA ASP A 139 -4.94 -6.09 -11.92
C ASP A 139 -5.43 -4.63 -11.98
N ALA A 140 -4.76 -3.71 -11.28
CA ALA A 140 -5.10 -2.29 -11.29
C ALA A 140 -4.54 -1.54 -12.51
N ARG A 141 -3.73 -2.20 -13.36
CA ARG A 141 -3.12 -1.58 -14.54
C ARG A 141 -4.20 -1.28 -15.59
N HIS A 142 -4.26 -0.05 -16.08
CA HIS A 142 -5.28 0.46 -17.00
C HIS A 142 -6.73 0.40 -16.46
N GLU A 143 -6.89 0.05 -15.19
CA GLU A 143 -8.17 -0.15 -14.53
C GLU A 143 -8.73 1.19 -14.04
N VAL A 144 -9.48 1.85 -14.92
CA VAL A 144 -10.14 3.14 -14.65
C VAL A 144 -11.63 3.12 -15.01
N GLU A 145 -12.18 1.96 -15.33
CA GLU A 145 -13.59 1.80 -15.71
C GLU A 145 -14.55 2.13 -14.58
N TRP A 146 -14.10 1.99 -13.33
CA TRP A 146 -14.82 2.46 -12.14
C TRP A 146 -15.08 3.98 -12.14
N LEU A 147 -14.44 4.76 -13.03
CA LEU A 147 -14.72 6.18 -13.26
C LEU A 147 -15.83 6.44 -14.28
N ALA A 148 -16.19 5.45 -15.09
CA ALA A 148 -17.21 5.59 -16.14
C ALA A 148 -18.65 5.54 -15.59
N GLY A 149 -18.82 5.62 -14.26
CA GLY A 149 -20.05 5.38 -13.51
C GLY A 149 -21.33 5.69 -14.27
N SER A 150 -22.08 4.61 -14.54
CA SER A 150 -23.46 4.51 -14.98
C SER A 150 -24.25 5.81 -14.87
N GLY A 151 -24.63 6.37 -16.02
CA GLY A 151 -25.64 7.41 -16.08
C GLY A 151 -26.99 6.87 -15.59
N ASP A 152 -27.34 7.13 -14.32
CA ASP A 152 -28.66 7.59 -13.89
C ASP A 152 -28.70 7.79 -12.37
N PRO A 153 -29.04 8.98 -11.85
CA PRO A 153 -29.16 9.24 -10.42
C PRO A 153 -30.43 8.63 -9.77
N ALA A 154 -31.17 7.75 -10.45
CA ALA A 154 -32.49 7.27 -10.02
C ALA A 154 -32.57 5.79 -9.56
N ALA A 155 -31.46 5.05 -9.53
CA ALA A 155 -31.47 3.62 -9.14
C ALA A 155 -30.99 3.33 -7.70
N SER A 156 -30.67 4.36 -6.90
CA SER A 156 -30.31 4.22 -5.47
C SER A 156 -31.54 4.28 -4.56
N ALA A 157 -32.54 3.42 -4.80
CA ALA A 157 -33.69 3.32 -3.90
C ALA A 157 -34.38 1.95 -3.92
N THR A 158 -33.68 0.82 -4.12
CA THR A 158 -34.26 -0.48 -3.72
C THR A 158 -33.21 -1.56 -3.50
N SER A 159 -32.60 -1.58 -2.32
CA SER A 159 -32.36 -2.83 -1.54
C SER A 159 -31.60 -2.53 -0.25
N ALA A 160 -32.22 -1.73 0.62
CA ALA A 160 -32.06 -1.94 2.04
C ALA A 160 -33.13 -2.95 2.47
N ARG A 161 -32.74 -4.20 2.72
CA ARG A 161 -33.22 -5.02 3.85
C ARG A 161 -32.62 -6.44 3.82
N HIS A 162 -32.04 -6.78 4.98
CA HIS A 162 -31.73 -8.14 5.45
C HIS A 162 -30.65 -8.94 4.71
N ARG A 163 -29.43 -8.85 5.24
CA ARG A 163 -28.90 -9.89 6.16
C ARG A 163 -27.77 -9.26 6.97
N SER A 164 -27.90 -9.29 8.28
CA SER A 164 -26.73 -9.28 9.15
C SER A 164 -25.95 -10.57 8.85
N PRO A 165 -24.69 -10.54 8.41
CA PRO A 165 -23.81 -11.65 8.69
C PRO A 165 -23.19 -11.34 10.05
N GLN A 166 -23.73 -12.00 11.07
CA GLN A 166 -23.02 -12.29 12.30
C GLN A 166 -21.82 -13.16 11.91
N VAL A 167 -20.76 -12.54 11.40
CA VAL A 167 -19.48 -13.21 11.17
C VAL A 167 -18.82 -13.28 12.53
N SER A 168 -18.89 -14.47 13.12
CA SER A 168 -17.96 -14.86 14.19
C SER A 168 -16.55 -14.50 13.72
N ALA A 169 -15.92 -13.55 14.40
CA ALA A 169 -14.51 -13.26 14.23
C ALA A 169 -13.77 -14.58 14.51
N ALA A 170 -13.29 -15.24 13.46
CA ALA A 170 -12.29 -16.28 13.63
C ALA A 170 -11.09 -15.57 14.25
N ALA A 171 -10.88 -15.79 15.55
CA ALA A 171 -9.81 -15.17 16.30
C ALA A 171 -8.48 -15.45 15.57
N GLU A 172 -7.86 -14.40 15.04
CA GLU A 172 -6.54 -14.49 14.41
C GLU A 172 -5.59 -15.14 15.42
N THR A 173 -5.19 -16.38 15.16
CA THR A 173 -4.29 -17.11 16.07
C THR A 173 -2.89 -16.54 15.91
N ARG A 174 -2.44 -15.79 16.91
CA ARG A 174 -1.12 -15.14 16.94
C ARG A 174 -0.17 -15.96 17.79
N HIS A 175 1.02 -16.23 17.27
CA HIS A 175 2.08 -16.94 18.00
C HIS A 175 3.29 -16.02 18.18
N PHE A 176 3.87 -16.00 19.37
CA PHE A 176 5.10 -15.28 19.68
C PHE A 176 5.83 -15.98 20.83
N PHE A 177 7.12 -15.69 20.99
CA PHE A 177 7.87 -16.17 22.15
C PHE A 177 7.69 -15.21 23.32
N ALA A 178 7.43 -15.77 24.50
CA ALA A 178 7.36 -15.03 25.75
C ALA A 178 8.16 -15.73 26.84
N GLN A 179 8.73 -14.94 27.74
CA GLN A 179 9.36 -15.42 28.96
C GLN A 179 8.41 -15.19 30.14
N VAL A 180 8.22 -16.21 30.97
CA VAL A 180 7.53 -16.03 32.25
C VAL A 180 8.53 -15.46 33.26
N LYS A 181 8.26 -14.27 33.80
CA LYS A 181 9.06 -13.65 34.86
C LYS A 181 8.14 -13.13 35.96
N GLY A 182 8.29 -13.67 37.17
CA GLY A 182 7.45 -13.30 38.31
C GLY A 182 5.96 -13.64 38.10
N GLY A 183 5.66 -14.74 37.41
CA GLY A 183 4.29 -15.15 37.09
C GLY A 183 3.65 -14.42 35.89
N VAL A 184 4.34 -13.46 35.28
CA VAL A 184 3.84 -12.68 34.13
C VAL A 184 4.47 -13.18 32.83
N LEU A 185 3.65 -13.44 31.80
CA LEU A 185 4.11 -13.67 30.43
C LEU A 185 4.58 -12.35 29.82
N LYS A 186 5.87 -12.27 29.49
CA LYS A 186 6.47 -11.11 28.83
C LYS A 186 6.94 -11.51 27.43
N PRO A 187 6.34 -10.97 26.36
CA PRO A 187 6.85 -11.18 25.01
C PRO A 187 8.35 -10.87 24.93
N LEU A 188 9.13 -11.74 24.28
CA LEU A 188 10.55 -11.51 24.01
C LEU A 188 10.77 -10.47 22.91
N ASP A 189 9.75 -10.26 22.08
CA ASP A 189 9.71 -9.32 20.97
C ASP A 189 8.53 -8.37 21.15
N PRO A 190 8.57 -7.16 20.58
CA PRO A 190 7.40 -6.29 20.54
C PRO A 190 6.22 -7.00 19.87
N VAL A 191 5.10 -7.08 20.59
CA VAL A 191 3.81 -7.58 20.11
C VAL A 191 2.78 -6.52 20.47
N ASP A 192 1.88 -6.23 19.53
CA ASP A 192 0.80 -5.26 19.75
C ASP A 192 -0.31 -5.92 20.57
N LEU A 193 -0.15 -5.82 21.90
CA LEU A 193 -1.13 -6.25 22.89
C LEU A 193 -1.71 -4.98 23.52
N GLN A 194 -3.03 -4.93 23.64
CA GLN A 194 -3.72 -3.76 24.18
C GLN A 194 -3.91 -3.89 25.71
N ASP A 195 -3.82 -2.78 26.43
CA ASP A 195 -4.06 -2.79 27.88
C ASP A 195 -5.52 -3.21 28.18
N GLY A 196 -5.67 -4.24 29.02
CA GLY A 196 -6.98 -4.82 29.35
C GLY A 196 -7.50 -5.88 28.38
N GLU A 197 -6.72 -6.24 27.35
CA GLU A 197 -7.06 -7.31 26.42
C GLU A 197 -7.13 -8.68 27.13
N ILE A 198 -8.21 -9.43 26.89
CA ILE A 198 -8.40 -10.78 27.44
C ILE A 198 -8.08 -11.79 26.33
N LEU A 199 -7.02 -12.57 26.52
CA LEU A 199 -6.52 -13.54 25.54
C LEU A 199 -6.62 -14.97 26.06
N LEU A 200 -7.09 -15.88 25.21
CA LEU A 200 -6.85 -17.31 25.39
C LEU A 200 -5.42 -17.63 24.93
N VAL A 201 -4.56 -18.01 25.86
CA VAL A 201 -3.14 -18.27 25.57
C VAL A 201 -2.88 -19.77 25.49
N GLU A 202 -2.51 -20.24 24.31
CA GLU A 202 -1.99 -21.60 24.10
C GLU A 202 -0.47 -21.61 24.23
N ALA A 203 0.05 -22.06 25.37
CA ALA A 203 1.48 -22.04 25.66
C ALA A 203 2.15 -23.40 25.43
N ARG A 204 3.20 -23.42 24.61
CA ARG A 204 4.11 -24.58 24.46
C ARG A 204 5.47 -24.27 25.07
N ARG A 205 5.93 -25.10 26.00
CA ARG A 205 7.30 -24.98 26.53
C ARG A 205 8.32 -25.31 25.44
N VAL A 206 9.35 -24.47 25.35
CA VAL A 206 10.49 -24.63 24.47
C VAL A 206 11.76 -24.63 25.31
N ALA A 207 12.74 -25.47 24.97
CA ALA A 207 13.99 -25.57 25.75
C ALA A 207 14.80 -24.27 25.68
N THR A 208 14.83 -23.64 24.50
CA THR A 208 15.51 -22.37 24.25
C THR A 208 14.78 -21.62 23.13
N ALA A 209 14.65 -20.30 23.29
CA ALA A 209 14.19 -19.42 22.22
C ALA A 209 15.40 -18.96 21.38
N PRO A 210 15.28 -18.87 20.04
CA PRO A 210 16.31 -18.28 19.21
C PRO A 210 16.72 -16.88 19.70
N GLY A 211 18.01 -16.54 19.63
CA GLY A 211 18.53 -15.26 20.13
C GLY A 211 18.08 -14.04 19.32
N HIS A 212 17.81 -14.22 18.02
CA HIS A 212 17.40 -13.14 17.13
C HIS A 212 15.88 -13.09 16.94
N ALA A 213 15.34 -11.86 16.99
CA ALA A 213 13.91 -11.57 16.82
C ALA A 213 13.33 -12.10 15.50
N SER A 214 14.08 -12.02 14.41
CA SER A 214 13.67 -12.53 13.10
C SER A 214 13.42 -14.04 13.13
N VAL A 215 14.37 -14.81 13.68
CA VAL A 215 14.29 -16.26 13.78
C VAL A 215 13.16 -16.69 14.72
N ARG A 216 12.94 -15.96 15.82
CA ARG A 216 11.80 -16.18 16.71
C ARG A 216 10.46 -16.01 16.00
N ARG A 217 10.28 -14.96 15.19
CA ARG A 217 9.05 -14.77 14.42
C ARG A 217 8.81 -15.90 13.42
N ILE A 218 9.86 -16.38 12.76
CA ILE A 218 9.79 -17.49 11.80
C ILE A 218 9.34 -18.79 12.48
N VAL A 219 9.94 -19.11 13.63
CA VAL A 219 9.58 -20.32 14.38
C VAL A 219 8.16 -20.20 14.95
N ALA A 220 7.77 -19.01 15.40
CA ALA A 220 6.41 -18.76 15.88
C ALA A 220 5.36 -18.91 14.77
N ALA A 221 5.70 -18.57 13.53
CA ALA A 221 4.81 -18.70 12.37
C ALA A 221 4.73 -20.13 11.77
N GLY A 222 5.38 -21.13 12.38
CA GLY A 222 5.32 -22.53 11.91
C GLY A 222 6.61 -23.09 11.31
N GLY A 223 7.72 -22.34 11.35
CA GLY A 223 9.06 -22.86 11.04
C GLY A 223 9.55 -22.64 9.59
N PRO A 224 10.65 -23.29 9.17
CA PRO A 224 11.44 -22.92 7.99
C PRO A 224 10.74 -23.12 6.64
N SER A 225 9.63 -23.86 6.57
CA SER A 225 8.78 -23.91 5.37
C SER A 225 8.09 -22.58 5.06
N ALA A 226 8.03 -21.65 6.03
CA ALA A 226 7.53 -20.28 5.88
C ALA A 226 8.64 -19.26 5.53
N LEU A 227 9.87 -19.71 5.25
CA LEU A 227 10.97 -18.83 4.85
C LEU A 227 10.95 -18.53 3.34
N PRO A 228 11.15 -17.26 2.93
CA PRO A 228 11.55 -16.93 1.56
C PRO A 228 12.84 -17.69 1.19
N ARG A 229 12.91 -18.21 -0.05
CA ARG A 229 14.05 -19.05 -0.53
C ARG A 229 15.42 -18.36 -0.41
N ASP A 230 15.46 -17.05 -0.33
CA ASP A 230 16.68 -16.22 -0.24
C ASP A 230 17.07 -15.85 1.20
N PHE A 231 16.39 -16.38 2.21
CA PHE A 231 16.64 -16.02 3.61
C PHE A 231 18.09 -16.29 4.05
N ALA A 232 18.71 -17.38 3.58
CA ALA A 232 20.12 -17.67 3.85
C ALA A 232 21.05 -16.59 3.30
N ALA A 233 20.81 -16.11 2.07
CA ALA A 233 21.59 -15.04 1.47
C ALA A 233 21.40 -13.70 2.19
N ARG A 234 20.19 -13.44 2.72
CA ARG A 234 19.92 -12.24 3.51
C ARG A 234 20.52 -12.34 4.91
N HIS A 235 20.62 -13.54 5.48
CA HIS A 235 21.23 -13.76 6.79
C HIS A 235 22.71 -13.39 6.78
N ASP A 236 23.47 -13.78 5.75
CA ASP A 236 24.89 -13.42 5.64
C ASP A 236 25.09 -11.91 5.47
N VAL A 237 24.20 -11.25 4.73
CA VAL A 237 24.21 -9.78 4.58
C VAL A 237 23.92 -9.07 5.90
N TYR A 238 22.98 -9.57 6.70
CA TYR A 238 22.67 -8.98 8.03
C TYR A 238 23.67 -9.37 9.12
N ALA A 239 24.31 -10.54 9.05
CA ALA A 239 25.26 -11.03 10.05
C ALA A 239 26.68 -10.52 9.83
N HIS A 240 27.09 -10.29 8.57
CA HIS A 240 28.49 -9.96 8.24
C HIS A 240 28.67 -8.66 7.44
N GLY A 241 27.59 -7.95 7.09
CA GLY A 241 27.66 -6.58 6.56
C GLY A 241 28.48 -6.40 5.27
N ALA A 242 28.75 -7.46 4.52
CA ALA A 242 29.55 -7.38 3.30
C ALA A 242 28.63 -7.36 2.05
N SER A 243 28.78 -6.33 1.22
CA SER A 243 28.21 -6.32 -0.14
C SER A 243 28.85 -7.44 -0.97
N PRO A 244 28.07 -8.26 -1.70
CA PRO A 244 28.65 -9.21 -2.65
C PRO A 244 29.27 -8.44 -3.82
N ARG A 245 30.46 -8.88 -4.23
CA ARG A 245 31.08 -8.51 -5.51
C ARG A 245 30.35 -9.14 -6.68
#